data_AF-A0A520KW49-F1
#
_entry.id   AF-A0A520KW49-F1
#
_cell.length_a   1.000
_cell.length_b   1.000
_cell.length_c   1.000
_cell.angle_alpha   90.00
_cell.angle_beta   90.00
_cell.angle_gamma   90.00
#
_symmetry.space_group_name_H-M   'P 1'
#
loop_
_entity.id
_entity.type
_entity.pdbx_description
1 polymer ?
#
loop_
_entity_poly.entity_id
_entity_poly.type
_entity_poly.pdbx_seq_one_letter_code
_entity_poly.pdbx_strand_id
1 'polypeptide(L)'
;MEEAGAKAGLMAGCVFGMSLAICTIFSFFRSRELLVEEMAIQLEQIAYPVPEIGNLLKIIMVVAPIAIFLISAIFGLLFGLLYHRLYLHNPKLKAMYATLVGLLLGIFFGFTTNIALSRSKTVAICLFLGLLYAVVLLYLHSRYMEAVNLELDQLQMSILEVIKRKKPKFVELLKTIPVDKEELRDELCKLDDLGLIAEDYQNRYLIKDAGKLLLRDQRGIKKTAVVSDSRSVLVFILISYGIMCVTALGIYLAGGLSKIGIFAPLIGAGVMFAPLIASAVVIKYMTYERFTDFGLKRGKLRYYIYALIYPFITLALGLIFVSIFKTADIHFSNIKTMGWSLTMVSLMIAAPFFNIIFAFGEEFGWRGFLQEKLTKRYPLPIALLTIGLIWGFWHAPLILLGYNYPHHPVIGVFLFTVFCVLFGIFLSWLRIRSDSIFPCALAHGAFNAYAGFGLLIAPADELFTVPIGFPAMLAYVVITVLVCLNLRGCK
;
A
#
# COMPACT_ATOMS: atom_id res chain seq x y z
N MET A 1 11.72 -27.79 -3.31
CA MET A 1 10.88 -27.05 -4.29
C MET A 1 9.41 -27.37 -4.15
N GLU A 2 9.01 -28.63 -4.00
CA GLU A 2 7.62 -28.96 -3.67
C GLU A 2 7.20 -28.40 -2.30
N GLU A 3 8.12 -28.42 -1.33
CA GLU A 3 7.91 -27.86 0.00
C GLU A 3 7.74 -26.32 0.02
N ALA A 4 8.35 -25.60 -0.92
CA ALA A 4 8.26 -24.13 -1.00
C ALA A 4 6.96 -23.67 -1.68
N GLY A 5 6.54 -24.37 -2.75
CA GLY A 5 5.22 -24.18 -3.36
C GLY A 5 4.08 -24.58 -2.42
N ALA A 6 4.29 -25.64 -1.63
CA ALA A 6 3.38 -26.03 -0.56
C ALA A 6 3.29 -25.00 0.56
N LYS A 7 4.43 -24.46 1.03
CA LYS A 7 4.46 -23.38 2.03
C LYS A 7 3.80 -22.09 1.51
N ALA A 8 3.96 -21.76 0.22
CA ALA A 8 3.30 -20.62 -0.41
C ALA A 8 1.77 -20.84 -0.54
N GLY A 9 1.33 -22.04 -0.91
CA GLY A 9 -0.08 -22.42 -0.92
C GLY A 9 -0.71 -22.41 0.48
N LEU A 10 0.02 -22.89 1.49
CA LEU A 10 -0.39 -22.85 2.90
C LEU A 10 -0.52 -21.40 3.39
N MET A 11 0.45 -20.54 3.08
CA MET A 11 0.40 -19.11 3.42
C MET A 11 -0.75 -18.38 2.72
N ALA A 12 -0.96 -18.65 1.42
CA ALA A 12 -2.09 -18.08 0.68
C ALA A 12 -3.43 -18.55 1.27
N GLY A 13 -3.54 -19.83 1.68
CA GLY A 13 -4.68 -20.36 2.41
C GLY A 13 -4.90 -19.69 3.77
N CYS A 14 -3.85 -19.41 4.53
CA CYS A 14 -3.94 -18.71 5.81
C CYS A 14 -4.35 -17.24 5.66
N VAL A 15 -3.79 -16.52 4.67
CA VAL A 15 -4.13 -15.12 4.38
C VAL A 15 -5.58 -15.03 3.89
N PHE A 16 -6.00 -15.93 3.00
CA PHE A 16 -7.39 -16.04 2.56
C PHE A 16 -8.33 -16.41 3.71
N GLY A 17 -7.93 -17.32 4.61
CA GLY A 17 -8.67 -17.68 5.82
C GLY A 17 -8.84 -16.51 6.79
N MET A 18 -7.82 -15.65 6.94
CA MET A 18 -7.91 -14.41 7.71
C MET A 18 -8.88 -13.42 7.05
N SER A 19 -8.79 -13.21 5.73
CA SER A 19 -9.71 -12.34 4.99
C SER A 19 -11.16 -12.85 5.04
N LEU A 20 -11.34 -14.17 4.98
CA LEU A 20 -12.64 -14.85 5.11
C LEU A 20 -13.23 -14.69 6.51
N ALA A 21 -12.41 -14.83 7.55
CA ALA A 21 -12.86 -14.65 8.92
C ALA A 21 -13.29 -13.21 9.19
N ILE A 22 -12.55 -12.23 8.66
CA ILE A 22 -12.93 -10.81 8.72
C ILE A 22 -14.28 -10.57 8.01
N CYS A 23 -14.47 -11.08 6.79
CA CYS A 23 -15.73 -10.91 6.06
C CYS A 23 -16.92 -11.61 6.74
N THR A 24 -16.72 -12.78 7.35
CA THR A 24 -17.78 -13.54 8.03
C THR A 24 -18.16 -12.89 9.36
N ILE A 25 -17.19 -12.32 10.09
CA ILE A 25 -17.44 -11.48 11.27
C ILE A 25 -18.30 -10.28 10.88
N PHE A 26 -17.97 -9.57 9.80
CA PHE A 26 -18.78 -8.45 9.31
C PHE A 26 -20.19 -8.88 8.85
N SER A 27 -20.33 -10.05 8.22
CA SER A 27 -21.64 -10.60 7.85
C SER A 27 -22.49 -11.02 9.06
N PHE A 28 -21.86 -11.52 10.14
CA PHE A 28 -22.53 -11.89 11.39
C PHE A 28 -23.08 -10.67 12.14
N PHE A 29 -22.38 -9.54 12.09
CA PHE A 29 -22.88 -8.27 12.65
C PHE A 29 -24.06 -7.71 11.83
N ARG A 30 -24.05 -7.86 10.49
CA ARG A 30 -25.09 -7.32 9.61
C ARG A 30 -26.41 -8.11 9.63
N SER A 31 -26.37 -9.44 9.77
CA SER A 31 -27.61 -10.25 9.85
C SER A 31 -28.35 -10.12 11.19
N ARG A 32 -27.73 -9.51 12.21
CA ARG A 32 -28.33 -9.36 13.54
C ARG A 32 -28.86 -7.96 13.87
N GLU A 33 -28.54 -6.89 13.15
CA GLU A 33 -29.34 -5.66 13.29
C GLU A 33 -30.81 -5.94 12.95
N LEU A 34 -31.05 -6.68 11.85
CA LEU A 34 -32.40 -7.11 11.45
C LEU A 34 -33.06 -8.04 12.47
N LEU A 35 -32.33 -9.04 13.00
CA LEU A 35 -32.90 -10.01 13.94
C LEU A 35 -33.06 -9.48 15.37
N VAL A 36 -32.18 -8.57 15.82
CA VAL A 36 -32.27 -7.96 17.15
C VAL A 36 -33.32 -6.87 17.18
N GLU A 37 -33.51 -6.09 16.10
CA GLU A 37 -34.66 -5.18 16.00
C GLU A 37 -35.98 -5.96 15.93
N GLU A 38 -36.09 -7.00 15.09
CA GLU A 38 -37.32 -7.81 15.02
C GLU A 38 -37.61 -8.56 16.33
N MET A 39 -36.60 -9.14 16.99
CA MET A 39 -36.79 -9.81 18.28
C MET A 39 -37.01 -8.83 19.43
N ALA A 40 -36.40 -7.65 19.44
CA ALA A 40 -36.66 -6.63 20.44
C ALA A 40 -38.10 -6.11 20.34
N ILE A 41 -38.59 -5.90 19.12
CA ILE A 41 -39.99 -5.53 18.84
C ILE A 41 -40.95 -6.65 19.28
N GLN A 42 -40.62 -7.93 19.05
CA GLN A 42 -41.45 -9.05 19.51
C GLN A 42 -41.37 -9.31 21.03
N LEU A 43 -40.23 -9.03 21.68
CA LEU A 43 -40.05 -9.22 23.13
C LEU A 43 -40.61 -8.07 23.96
N GLU A 44 -40.60 -6.83 23.44
CA GLU A 44 -41.32 -5.70 24.05
C GLU A 44 -42.83 -5.94 24.10
N GLN A 45 -43.37 -6.70 23.15
CA GLN A 45 -44.79 -7.09 23.15
C GLN A 45 -45.16 -8.14 24.21
N ILE A 46 -44.20 -8.83 24.84
CA ILE A 46 -44.46 -9.99 25.72
C ILE A 46 -44.05 -9.73 27.20
N ALA A 47 -43.53 -8.54 27.54
CA ALA A 47 -43.37 -8.06 28.92
C ALA A 47 -42.69 -9.04 29.92
N TYR A 48 -41.56 -9.65 29.56
CA TYR A 48 -40.76 -10.44 30.50
C TYR A 48 -39.30 -9.95 30.56
N PRO A 49 -38.76 -9.63 31.75
CA PRO A 49 -37.34 -9.31 31.89
C PRO A 49 -36.56 -10.61 32.11
N VAL A 50 -35.76 -11.04 31.13
CA VAL A 50 -34.89 -12.23 31.31
C VAL A 50 -33.41 -11.82 31.16
N PRO A 51 -32.73 -11.46 32.27
CA PRO A 51 -31.32 -11.06 32.28
C PRO A 51 -30.37 -12.18 31.79
N GLU A 52 -30.76 -13.44 31.93
CA GLU A 52 -29.95 -14.61 31.59
C GLU A 52 -29.79 -14.80 30.07
N ILE A 53 -30.80 -14.46 29.27
CA ILE A 53 -30.73 -14.49 27.79
C ILE A 53 -29.75 -13.43 27.28
N GLY A 54 -29.70 -12.26 27.93
CA GLY A 54 -28.76 -11.19 27.58
C GLY A 54 -27.30 -11.57 27.83
N ASN A 55 -27.02 -12.30 28.91
CA ASN A 55 -25.66 -12.78 29.20
C ASN A 55 -25.26 -13.95 28.29
N LEU A 56 -26.18 -14.89 28.00
CA LEU A 56 -25.93 -15.96 27.03
C LEU A 56 -25.71 -15.39 25.61
N LEU A 57 -26.47 -14.37 25.20
CA LEU A 57 -26.27 -13.65 23.94
C LEU A 57 -24.92 -12.94 23.90
N LYS A 58 -24.49 -12.25 24.97
CA LYS A 58 -23.15 -11.63 25.04
C LYS A 58 -22.03 -12.66 24.94
N ILE A 59 -22.18 -13.81 25.60
CA ILE A 59 -21.21 -14.91 25.50
C ILE A 59 -21.20 -15.46 24.07
N ILE A 60 -22.36 -15.72 23.44
CA ILE A 60 -22.44 -16.16 22.05
C ILE A 60 -21.90 -15.09 21.08
N MET A 61 -22.08 -13.80 21.36
CA MET A 61 -21.57 -12.68 20.54
C MET A 61 -20.05 -12.55 20.60
N VAL A 62 -19.41 -12.99 21.68
CA VAL A 62 -17.94 -13.04 21.80
C VAL A 62 -17.41 -14.36 21.27
N VAL A 63 -18.06 -15.48 21.61
CA VAL A 63 -17.60 -16.83 21.31
C VAL A 63 -17.88 -17.26 19.87
N ALA A 64 -18.99 -16.84 19.24
CA ALA A 64 -19.33 -17.25 17.87
C ALA A 64 -18.41 -16.65 16.79
N PRO A 65 -18.03 -15.35 16.84
CA PRO A 65 -17.04 -14.80 15.92
C PRO A 65 -15.67 -15.47 16.08
N ILE A 66 -15.28 -15.80 17.31
CA ILE A 66 -14.05 -16.52 17.62
C ILE A 66 -14.12 -17.95 17.12
N ALA A 67 -15.24 -18.65 17.30
CA ALA A 67 -15.47 -20.01 16.81
C ALA A 67 -15.52 -20.05 15.27
N ILE A 68 -16.16 -19.09 14.61
CA ILE A 68 -16.19 -18.96 13.15
C ILE A 68 -14.80 -18.62 12.60
N PHE A 69 -14.06 -17.74 13.27
CA PHE A 69 -12.65 -17.45 12.95
C PHE A 69 -11.80 -18.72 13.08
N LEU A 70 -11.96 -19.47 14.16
CA LEU A 70 -11.24 -20.73 14.40
C LEU A 70 -11.63 -21.81 13.38
N ILE A 71 -12.91 -22.00 13.08
CA ILE A 71 -13.40 -22.96 12.08
C ILE A 71 -12.89 -22.59 10.68
N SER A 72 -12.91 -21.30 10.32
CA SER A 72 -12.40 -20.81 9.03
C SER A 72 -10.88 -20.95 8.93
N ALA A 73 -10.15 -20.71 10.03
CA ALA A 73 -8.72 -20.96 10.12
C ALA A 73 -8.40 -22.46 10.04
N ILE A 74 -9.18 -23.32 10.69
CA ILE A 74 -9.05 -24.78 10.63
C ILE A 74 -9.35 -25.30 9.22
N PHE A 75 -10.39 -24.79 8.54
CA PHE A 75 -10.68 -25.13 7.15
C PHE A 75 -9.58 -24.64 6.20
N GLY A 76 -9.09 -23.41 6.37
CA GLY A 76 -7.94 -22.89 5.61
C GLY A 76 -6.68 -23.73 5.82
N LEU A 77 -6.44 -24.21 7.04
CA LEU A 77 -5.31 -25.07 7.38
C LEU A 77 -5.49 -26.49 6.81
N LEU A 78 -6.65 -27.12 6.98
CA LEU A 78 -6.98 -28.43 6.42
C LEU A 78 -6.94 -28.42 4.89
N PHE A 79 -7.40 -27.34 4.27
CA PHE A 79 -7.38 -27.17 2.81
C PHE A 79 -5.96 -26.90 2.30
N GLY A 80 -5.16 -26.11 3.02
CA GLY A 80 -3.75 -25.94 2.73
C GLY A 80 -2.94 -27.24 2.89
N LEU A 81 -3.30 -28.10 3.86
CA LEU A 81 -2.72 -29.44 4.06
C LEU A 81 -3.19 -30.44 2.98
N LEU A 82 -4.45 -30.37 2.55
CA LEU A 82 -5.00 -31.19 1.46
C LEU A 82 -4.37 -30.80 0.11
N TYR A 83 -4.26 -29.49 -0.15
CA TYR A 83 -3.50 -28.93 -1.27
C TYR A 83 -2.04 -29.40 -1.21
N HIS A 84 -1.38 -29.31 -0.04
CA HIS A 84 -0.01 -29.80 0.13
C HIS A 84 0.14 -31.31 -0.18
N ARG A 85 -0.78 -32.17 0.29
CA ARG A 85 -0.75 -33.61 0.00
C ARG A 85 -1.02 -33.94 -1.47
N LEU A 86 -1.96 -33.26 -2.11
CA LEU A 86 -2.35 -33.52 -3.51
C LEU A 86 -1.38 -32.88 -4.53
N TYR A 87 -0.72 -31.78 -4.17
CA TYR A 87 0.31 -31.09 -4.95
C TYR A 87 1.50 -31.99 -5.30
N LEU A 88 1.76 -33.02 -4.49
CA LEU A 88 2.86 -33.97 -4.63
C LEU A 88 2.60 -35.10 -5.65
N HIS A 89 1.40 -35.26 -6.22
CA HIS A 89 1.05 -36.49 -6.94
C HIS A 89 0.63 -36.36 -8.41
N ASN A 90 0.22 -35.18 -8.93
CA ASN A 90 -0.04 -35.10 -10.39
C ASN A 90 0.01 -33.68 -11.00
N PRO A 91 0.96 -33.39 -11.92
CA PRO A 91 1.14 -32.04 -12.48
C PRO A 91 0.11 -31.62 -13.54
N LYS A 92 -0.63 -32.54 -14.16
CA LYS A 92 -1.63 -32.21 -15.21
C LYS A 92 -2.98 -31.76 -14.67
N LEU A 93 -3.32 -32.04 -13.40
CA LEU A 93 -4.58 -31.60 -12.79
C LEU A 93 -4.52 -30.17 -12.19
N LYS A 94 -3.37 -29.50 -12.26
CA LYS A 94 -3.07 -28.22 -11.57
C LYS A 94 -3.98 -27.05 -11.99
N ALA A 95 -4.22 -26.86 -13.28
CA ALA A 95 -5.09 -25.79 -13.78
C ALA A 95 -6.57 -26.12 -13.57
N MET A 96 -6.94 -27.38 -13.82
CA MET A 96 -8.31 -27.86 -13.69
C MET A 96 -8.83 -27.76 -12.25
N TYR A 97 -7.99 -28.07 -11.25
CA TYR A 97 -8.38 -27.92 -9.84
C TYR A 97 -8.46 -26.46 -9.38
N ALA A 98 -7.56 -25.57 -9.80
CA ALA A 98 -7.64 -24.16 -9.44
C ALA A 98 -8.93 -23.51 -9.97
N THR A 99 -9.32 -23.86 -11.20
CA THR A 99 -10.58 -23.42 -11.81
C THR A 99 -11.78 -24.07 -11.16
N LEU A 100 -11.75 -25.39 -10.89
CA LEU A 100 -12.84 -26.12 -10.23
C LEU A 100 -13.07 -25.66 -8.79
N VAL A 101 -11.98 -25.35 -8.04
CA VAL A 101 -12.03 -24.81 -6.68
C VAL A 101 -12.57 -23.39 -6.67
N GLY A 102 -12.15 -22.53 -7.60
CA GLY A 102 -12.73 -21.20 -7.76
C GLY A 102 -14.23 -21.25 -8.10
N LEU A 103 -14.64 -22.20 -8.94
CA LEU A 103 -16.05 -22.41 -9.31
C LEU A 103 -16.90 -22.95 -8.16
N LEU A 104 -16.42 -24.00 -7.47
CA LEU A 104 -17.14 -24.65 -6.37
C LEU A 104 -17.23 -23.74 -5.14
N LEU A 105 -16.21 -22.91 -4.88
CA LEU A 105 -16.28 -21.86 -3.85
C LEU A 105 -17.30 -20.78 -4.26
N GLY A 106 -17.30 -20.31 -5.51
CA GLY A 106 -18.31 -19.38 -6.00
C GLY A 106 -19.75 -19.91 -5.89
N ILE A 107 -19.96 -21.20 -6.16
CA ILE A 107 -21.26 -21.87 -6.03
C ILE A 107 -21.64 -22.06 -4.55
N PHE A 108 -20.72 -22.53 -3.70
CA PHE A 108 -20.98 -22.72 -2.26
C PHE A 108 -21.31 -21.39 -1.54
N PHE A 109 -20.66 -20.28 -1.93
CA PHE A 109 -20.99 -18.95 -1.42
C PHE A 109 -22.32 -18.41 -1.95
N GLY A 110 -22.67 -18.71 -3.21
CA GLY A 110 -23.98 -18.39 -3.77
C GLY A 110 -25.16 -19.10 -3.09
N PHE A 111 -24.92 -20.26 -2.48
CA PHE A 111 -25.93 -21.02 -1.72
C PHE A 111 -25.99 -20.70 -0.22
N THR A 112 -24.87 -20.31 0.41
CA THR A 112 -24.80 -20.06 1.87
C THR A 112 -25.10 -18.61 2.26
N THR A 113 -24.97 -17.67 1.34
CA THR A 113 -25.31 -16.26 1.59
C THR A 113 -26.76 -15.98 1.19
N ASN A 114 -27.68 -16.14 2.15
CA ASN A 114 -29.06 -15.64 2.04
C ASN A 114 -29.07 -14.10 2.25
N ILE A 115 -28.23 -13.39 1.50
CA ILE A 115 -28.06 -11.94 1.59
C ILE A 115 -29.05 -11.29 0.64
N ALA A 116 -29.82 -10.34 1.15
CA ALA A 116 -30.75 -9.46 0.42
C ALA A 116 -30.04 -8.46 -0.54
N LEU A 117 -29.03 -8.93 -1.28
CA LEU A 117 -28.55 -8.32 -2.50
C LEU A 117 -29.13 -9.14 -3.65
N SER A 118 -29.65 -8.50 -4.69
CA SER A 118 -30.11 -9.22 -5.89
C SER A 118 -29.01 -10.20 -6.33
N ARG A 119 -29.31 -11.50 -6.39
CA ARG A 119 -28.35 -12.61 -6.66
C ARG A 119 -27.32 -12.29 -7.75
N SER A 120 -27.68 -11.47 -8.74
CA SER A 120 -26.81 -10.97 -9.81
C SER A 120 -25.59 -10.16 -9.35
N LYS A 121 -25.70 -9.31 -8.32
CA LYS A 121 -24.62 -8.43 -7.87
C LYS A 121 -23.55 -9.18 -7.07
N THR A 122 -23.96 -10.12 -6.22
CA THR A 122 -23.05 -10.99 -5.46
C THR A 122 -22.26 -11.91 -6.39
N VAL A 123 -22.93 -12.49 -7.40
CA VAL A 123 -22.27 -13.33 -8.42
C VAL A 123 -21.27 -12.52 -9.25
N ALA A 124 -21.61 -11.30 -9.67
CA ALA A 124 -20.68 -10.44 -10.43
C ALA A 124 -19.41 -10.07 -9.64
N ILE A 125 -19.54 -9.83 -8.33
CA ILE A 125 -18.42 -9.47 -7.45
C ILE A 125 -17.51 -10.69 -7.19
N CYS A 126 -18.09 -11.86 -6.95
CA CYS A 126 -17.32 -13.11 -6.80
C CYS A 126 -16.61 -13.50 -8.10
N LEU A 127 -17.24 -13.28 -9.25
CA LEU A 127 -16.62 -13.48 -10.56
C LEU A 127 -15.48 -12.48 -10.80
N PHE A 128 -15.65 -11.20 -10.44
CA PHE A 128 -14.61 -10.18 -10.59
C PHE A 128 -13.37 -10.47 -9.73
N LEU A 129 -13.56 -10.78 -8.44
CA LEU A 129 -12.47 -11.12 -7.53
C LEU A 129 -11.80 -12.46 -7.90
N GLY A 130 -12.59 -13.45 -8.34
CA GLY A 130 -12.07 -14.72 -8.85
C GLY A 130 -11.28 -14.55 -10.15
N LEU A 131 -11.72 -13.66 -11.05
CA LEU A 131 -11.02 -13.35 -12.30
C LEU A 131 -9.71 -12.59 -12.02
N LEU A 132 -9.72 -11.61 -11.11
CA LEU A 132 -8.52 -10.88 -10.72
C LEU A 132 -7.48 -11.84 -10.10
N TYR A 133 -7.93 -12.75 -9.22
CA TYR A 133 -7.08 -13.77 -8.62
C TYR A 133 -6.54 -14.77 -9.66
N ALA A 134 -7.38 -15.23 -10.59
CA ALA A 134 -6.98 -16.13 -11.67
C ALA A 134 -5.99 -15.47 -12.64
N VAL A 135 -6.17 -14.19 -12.98
CA VAL A 135 -5.25 -13.43 -13.84
C VAL A 135 -3.89 -13.28 -13.17
N VAL A 136 -3.85 -12.95 -11.87
CA VAL A 136 -2.59 -12.86 -11.11
C VAL A 136 -1.88 -14.22 -11.05
N LEU A 137 -2.61 -15.31 -10.79
CA LEU A 137 -2.03 -16.66 -10.76
C LEU A 137 -1.55 -17.15 -12.12
N LEU A 138 -2.34 -16.94 -13.18
CA LEU A 138 -1.97 -17.31 -14.55
C LEU A 138 -0.77 -16.49 -15.05
N TYR A 139 -0.68 -15.21 -14.67
CA TYR A 139 0.46 -14.37 -14.95
C TYR A 139 1.72 -14.83 -14.21
N LEU A 140 1.64 -15.10 -12.92
CA LEU A 140 2.76 -15.62 -12.14
C LEU A 140 3.23 -17.00 -12.66
N HIS A 141 2.30 -17.85 -13.10
CA HIS A 141 2.59 -19.15 -13.69
C HIS A 141 3.26 -19.07 -15.07
N SER A 142 2.75 -18.21 -15.96
CA SER A 142 3.37 -17.92 -17.27
C SER A 142 4.84 -17.50 -17.12
N ARG A 143 5.15 -16.74 -16.07
CA ARG A 143 6.51 -16.22 -15.83
C ARG A 143 7.44 -17.22 -15.14
N TYR A 144 6.91 -18.16 -14.35
CA TYR A 144 7.69 -19.31 -13.88
C TYR A 144 8.25 -20.11 -15.06
N MET A 145 7.49 -20.23 -16.15
CA MET A 145 7.92 -20.98 -17.34
C MET A 145 8.99 -20.25 -18.16
N GLU A 146 8.99 -18.91 -18.21
CA GLU A 146 10.05 -18.13 -18.87
C GLU A 146 11.35 -18.08 -18.05
N ALA A 147 11.24 -18.01 -16.72
CA ALA A 147 12.39 -17.86 -15.82
C ALA A 147 13.33 -19.06 -15.78
N VAL A 148 12.84 -20.24 -16.18
CA VAL A 148 13.60 -21.51 -16.18
C VAL A 148 14.62 -21.58 -17.34
N ASN A 149 14.53 -20.69 -18.34
CA ASN A 149 15.34 -20.78 -19.58
C ASN A 149 16.42 -19.70 -19.75
N LEU A 150 16.75 -18.91 -18.71
CA LEU A 150 17.79 -17.88 -18.85
C LEU A 150 19.20 -18.50 -18.91
N GLU A 151 19.91 -18.28 -20.01
CA GLU A 151 21.35 -18.54 -20.16
C GLU A 151 22.06 -17.21 -20.35
N LEU A 152 22.98 -16.88 -19.44
CA LEU A 152 23.85 -15.72 -19.57
C LEU A 152 25.11 -16.14 -20.31
N ASP A 153 25.57 -15.28 -21.21
CA ASP A 153 26.86 -15.47 -21.87
C ASP A 153 28.04 -15.15 -20.93
N GLN A 154 29.25 -15.45 -21.40
CA GLN A 154 30.48 -15.29 -20.61
C GLN A 154 30.83 -13.82 -20.33
N LEU A 155 30.40 -12.90 -21.21
CA LEU A 155 30.60 -11.46 -21.05
C LEU A 155 29.70 -10.91 -19.93
N GLN A 156 28.41 -11.24 -19.97
CA GLN A 156 27.43 -10.93 -18.94
C GLN A 156 27.87 -11.42 -17.56
N MET A 157 28.40 -12.65 -17.49
CA MET A 157 28.95 -13.20 -16.25
C MET A 157 30.17 -12.41 -15.74
N SER A 158 31.08 -12.01 -16.63
CA SER A 158 32.26 -11.20 -16.28
C SER A 158 31.87 -9.82 -15.75
N ILE A 159 30.87 -9.18 -16.37
CA ILE A 159 30.30 -7.91 -15.92
C ILE A 159 29.74 -8.05 -14.50
N LEU A 160 28.94 -9.09 -14.25
CA LEU A 160 28.36 -9.36 -12.92
C LEU A 160 29.43 -9.55 -11.83
N GLU A 161 30.53 -10.24 -12.12
CA GLU A 161 31.62 -10.42 -11.16
C GLU A 161 32.29 -9.10 -10.78
N VAL A 162 32.58 -8.25 -11.76
CA VAL A 162 33.19 -6.93 -11.53
C VAL A 162 32.26 -6.05 -10.70
N ILE A 163 30.96 -6.05 -11.02
CA ILE A 163 29.94 -5.30 -10.28
C ILE A 163 29.84 -5.79 -8.83
N LYS A 164 29.83 -7.11 -8.62
CA LYS A 164 29.78 -7.71 -7.27
C LYS A 164 30.95 -7.29 -6.40
N ARG A 165 32.16 -7.19 -6.97
CA ARG A 165 33.38 -6.88 -6.21
C ARG A 165 33.55 -5.39 -5.94
N LYS A 166 33.31 -4.53 -6.94
CA LYS A 166 33.78 -3.14 -6.90
C LYS A 166 32.67 -2.09 -6.84
N LYS A 167 31.42 -2.44 -7.12
CA LYS A 167 30.30 -1.48 -7.29
C LYS A 167 30.69 -0.29 -8.21
N PRO A 168 31.19 -0.58 -9.41
CA PRO A 168 31.85 0.39 -10.26
C PRO A 168 30.87 1.40 -10.86
N LYS A 169 31.37 2.57 -11.26
CA LYS A 169 30.67 3.45 -12.20
C LYS A 169 30.83 2.96 -13.64
N PHE A 170 29.99 3.42 -14.57
CA PHE A 170 30.08 3.07 -15.99
C PHE A 170 31.50 3.25 -16.58
N VAL A 171 32.17 4.35 -16.25
CA VAL A 171 33.54 4.64 -16.72
C VAL A 171 34.58 3.63 -16.19
N GLU A 172 34.35 3.08 -15.00
CA GLU A 172 35.24 2.07 -14.41
C GLU A 172 35.00 0.68 -14.99
N LEU A 173 33.75 0.36 -15.33
CA LEU A 173 33.40 -0.85 -16.08
C LEU A 173 34.02 -0.84 -17.47
N LEU A 174 33.94 0.29 -18.19
CA LEU A 174 34.51 0.45 -19.53
C LEU A 174 36.04 0.27 -19.54
N LYS A 175 36.72 0.54 -18.41
CA LYS A 175 38.16 0.29 -18.26
C LYS A 175 38.50 -1.16 -17.92
N THR A 176 37.53 -1.92 -17.40
CA THR A 176 37.75 -3.27 -16.85
C THR A 176 37.27 -4.36 -17.81
N ILE A 177 36.19 -4.11 -18.55
CA ILE A 177 35.59 -5.05 -19.50
C ILE A 177 36.05 -4.69 -20.92
N PRO A 178 36.64 -5.62 -21.69
CA PRO A 178 37.24 -5.33 -22.99
C PRO A 178 36.20 -5.31 -24.12
N VAL A 179 35.22 -4.42 -24.03
CA VAL A 179 34.17 -4.21 -25.04
C VAL A 179 34.01 -2.73 -25.35
N ASP A 180 33.39 -2.40 -26.47
CA ASP A 180 33.13 -1.01 -26.81
C ASP A 180 32.03 -0.39 -25.92
N LYS A 181 31.90 0.93 -26.01
CA LYS A 181 30.98 1.69 -25.14
C LYS A 181 29.51 1.35 -25.39
N GLU A 182 29.13 1.10 -26.64
CA GLU A 182 27.74 0.82 -26.99
C GLU A 182 27.39 -0.63 -26.67
N GLU A 183 28.29 -1.57 -26.92
CA GLU A 183 28.17 -2.98 -26.52
C GLU A 183 28.05 -3.11 -24.99
N LEU A 184 28.89 -2.41 -24.22
CA LEU A 184 28.78 -2.39 -22.76
C LEU A 184 27.43 -1.84 -22.28
N ARG A 185 26.91 -0.79 -22.94
CA ARG A 185 25.61 -0.22 -22.60
C ARG A 185 24.49 -1.20 -22.88
N ASP A 186 24.54 -1.86 -24.02
CA ASP A 186 23.53 -2.83 -24.44
C ASP A 186 23.49 -4.02 -23.47
N GLU A 187 24.66 -4.54 -23.09
CA GLU A 187 24.75 -5.63 -22.11
C GLU A 187 24.35 -5.22 -20.69
N LEU A 188 24.72 -4.01 -20.25
CA LEU A 188 24.24 -3.50 -18.96
C LEU A 188 22.71 -3.29 -18.98
N CYS A 189 22.15 -2.85 -20.11
CA CYS A 189 20.71 -2.73 -20.27
C CYS A 189 20.02 -4.09 -20.19
N LYS A 190 20.54 -5.11 -20.90
CA LYS A 190 20.04 -6.49 -20.81
C LYS A 190 20.13 -7.03 -19.39
N LEU A 191 21.26 -6.86 -18.71
CA LEU A 191 21.44 -7.32 -17.33
C LEU A 191 20.51 -6.60 -16.32
N ASP A 192 20.22 -5.32 -16.55
CA ASP A 192 19.28 -4.54 -15.73
C ASP A 192 17.82 -4.92 -16.03
N ASP A 193 17.46 -5.14 -17.30
CA ASP A 193 16.16 -5.64 -17.74
C ASP A 193 15.85 -7.04 -17.18
N LEU A 194 16.89 -7.88 -17.13
CA LEU A 194 16.89 -9.19 -16.47
C LEU A 194 16.96 -9.08 -14.94
N GLY A 195 17.00 -7.87 -14.38
CA GLY A 195 17.00 -7.55 -12.95
C GLY A 195 18.18 -8.14 -12.17
N LEU A 196 19.33 -8.36 -12.81
CA LEU A 196 20.52 -8.94 -12.17
C LEU A 196 21.40 -7.86 -11.53
N ILE A 197 21.31 -6.65 -12.07
CA ILE A 197 22.00 -5.45 -11.57
C ILE A 197 20.99 -4.33 -11.33
N ALA A 198 21.42 -3.27 -10.67
CA ALA A 198 20.74 -1.99 -10.60
C ALA A 198 21.78 -0.88 -10.51
N GLU A 199 21.46 0.29 -11.02
CA GLU A 199 22.24 1.50 -10.75
C GLU A 199 21.73 2.19 -9.46
N ASP A 200 22.63 2.63 -8.60
CA ASP A 200 22.30 3.46 -7.43
C ASP A 200 22.18 4.94 -7.82
N TYR A 201 21.65 5.77 -6.91
CA TYR A 201 21.52 7.21 -7.13
C TYR A 201 22.86 7.97 -7.31
N GLN A 202 24.01 7.29 -7.20
CA GLN A 202 25.35 7.85 -7.43
C GLN A 202 25.98 7.30 -8.72
N ASN A 203 25.17 6.70 -9.59
CA ASN A 203 25.56 6.09 -10.87
C ASN A 203 26.56 4.93 -10.71
N ARG A 204 26.42 4.15 -9.63
CA ARG A 204 27.18 2.91 -9.42
C ARG A 204 26.32 1.70 -9.66
N TYR A 205 26.87 0.71 -10.33
CA TYR A 205 26.20 -0.56 -10.51
C TYR A 205 26.31 -1.41 -9.24
N LEU A 206 25.18 -1.97 -8.82
CA LEU A 206 25.01 -2.87 -7.70
C LEU A 206 24.49 -4.21 -8.21
N ILE A 207 25.07 -5.30 -7.73
CA ILE A 207 24.53 -6.64 -8.02
C ILE A 207 23.33 -6.94 -7.10
N LYS A 208 22.20 -7.33 -7.68
CA LYS A 208 20.99 -7.78 -6.97
C LYS A 208 21.17 -9.21 -6.45
N ASP A 209 20.34 -9.68 -5.52
CA ASP A 209 20.59 -11.02 -4.94
C ASP A 209 20.44 -12.14 -5.96
N ALA A 210 19.63 -11.96 -7.01
CA ALA A 210 19.58 -12.90 -8.12
C ALA A 210 20.87 -12.97 -8.95
N GLY A 211 21.53 -11.83 -9.21
CA GLY A 211 22.86 -11.83 -9.82
C GLY A 211 23.89 -12.54 -8.92
N LYS A 212 23.79 -12.33 -7.59
CA LYS A 212 24.65 -13.05 -6.63
C LYS A 212 24.35 -14.55 -6.58
N LEU A 213 23.09 -14.94 -6.75
CA LEU A 213 22.63 -16.33 -6.82
C LEU A 213 23.17 -16.98 -8.09
N LEU A 214 23.03 -16.35 -9.26
CA LEU A 214 23.60 -16.85 -10.53
C LEU A 214 25.13 -17.00 -10.45
N LEU A 215 25.83 -16.05 -9.82
CA LEU A 215 27.28 -16.18 -9.56
C LEU A 215 27.63 -17.26 -8.50
N ARG A 216 26.67 -17.70 -7.68
CA ARG A 216 26.84 -18.80 -6.70
C ARG A 216 26.45 -20.17 -7.27
N ASP A 217 25.59 -20.21 -8.28
CA ASP A 217 24.87 -21.40 -8.77
C ASP A 217 25.71 -22.34 -9.66
N GLN A 218 27.02 -22.11 -9.84
CA GLN A 218 27.89 -23.06 -10.52
C GLN A 218 28.10 -24.40 -9.77
N ARG A 219 27.49 -24.59 -8.58
CA ARG A 219 27.45 -25.88 -7.85
C ARG A 219 26.04 -26.39 -7.54
N GLY A 220 25.05 -25.99 -8.35
CA GLY A 220 23.73 -26.64 -8.39
C GLY A 220 22.80 -26.24 -7.25
N ILE A 221 21.96 -25.24 -7.52
CA ILE A 221 20.58 -24.97 -7.07
C ILE A 221 20.02 -23.77 -7.88
N LYS A 222 19.28 -24.11 -8.96
CA LYS A 222 18.09 -23.42 -9.52
C LYS A 222 18.18 -21.91 -9.86
N LYS A 223 18.37 -21.63 -11.16
CA LYS A 223 18.11 -20.36 -11.86
C LYS A 223 16.77 -19.70 -11.48
N THR A 224 16.82 -18.44 -11.04
CA THR A 224 15.65 -17.55 -10.90
C THR A 224 15.84 -16.34 -11.82
N ALA A 225 15.01 -16.20 -12.86
CA ALA A 225 14.97 -14.95 -13.63
C ALA A 225 14.32 -13.84 -12.79
N VAL A 226 14.93 -12.66 -12.79
CA VAL A 226 14.37 -11.48 -12.11
C VAL A 226 13.44 -10.75 -13.06
N VAL A 227 12.36 -10.25 -12.48
CA VAL A 227 11.33 -9.53 -13.21
C VAL A 227 11.74 -8.07 -13.42
N SER A 228 11.69 -7.59 -14.67
CA SER A 228 11.97 -6.20 -15.07
C SER A 228 11.26 -5.17 -14.18
N ASP A 229 11.88 -4.01 -13.95
CA ASP A 229 11.37 -2.99 -13.02
C ASP A 229 9.94 -2.50 -13.34
N SER A 230 9.55 -2.38 -14.62
CA SER A 230 8.17 -2.01 -15.00
C SER A 230 7.12 -3.03 -14.55
N ARG A 231 7.45 -4.32 -14.63
CA ARG A 231 6.55 -5.40 -14.21
C ARG A 231 6.42 -5.45 -12.68
N SER A 232 7.52 -5.19 -11.98
CA SER A 232 7.55 -5.09 -10.51
C SER A 232 6.71 -3.90 -10.02
N VAL A 233 6.77 -2.76 -10.72
CA VAL A 233 5.90 -1.60 -10.46
C VAL A 233 4.43 -1.93 -10.70
N LEU A 234 4.09 -2.62 -11.78
CA LEU A 234 2.71 -3.02 -12.06
C LEU A 234 2.13 -3.92 -10.96
N VAL A 235 2.85 -4.97 -10.55
CA VAL A 235 2.37 -5.87 -9.49
C VAL A 235 2.25 -5.13 -8.15
N PHE A 236 3.18 -4.24 -7.84
CA PHE A 236 3.09 -3.37 -6.67
C PHE A 236 1.80 -2.53 -6.69
N ILE A 237 1.50 -1.87 -7.81
CA ILE A 237 0.28 -1.07 -7.96
C ILE A 237 -0.96 -1.95 -7.78
N LEU A 238 -1.02 -3.11 -8.44
CA LEU A 238 -2.19 -4.00 -8.38
C LEU A 238 -2.47 -4.51 -6.95
N ILE A 239 -1.43 -4.90 -6.19
CA ILE A 239 -1.61 -5.35 -4.81
C ILE A 239 -2.05 -4.19 -3.92
N SER A 240 -1.38 -3.04 -4.02
CA SER A 240 -1.67 -1.87 -3.19
C SER A 240 -3.08 -1.32 -3.43
N TYR A 241 -3.50 -1.20 -4.69
CA TYR A 241 -4.86 -0.79 -5.07
C TYR A 241 -5.88 -1.88 -4.73
N GLY A 242 -5.53 -3.16 -4.89
CA GLY A 242 -6.40 -4.28 -4.53
C GLY A 242 -6.79 -4.24 -3.05
N ILE A 243 -5.84 -4.02 -2.15
CA ILE A 243 -6.10 -3.87 -0.71
C ILE A 243 -7.02 -2.67 -0.45
N MET A 244 -6.72 -1.51 -1.04
CA MET A 244 -7.55 -0.30 -0.90
C MET A 244 -9.00 -0.53 -1.37
N CYS A 245 -9.19 -1.10 -2.56
CA CYS A 245 -10.51 -1.37 -3.11
C CYS A 245 -11.29 -2.36 -2.25
N VAL A 246 -10.65 -3.41 -1.74
CA VAL A 246 -11.29 -4.37 -0.82
C VAL A 246 -11.70 -3.69 0.47
N THR A 247 -10.86 -2.82 1.04
CA THR A 247 -11.21 -2.07 2.24
C THR A 247 -12.36 -1.09 1.99
N ALA A 248 -12.30 -0.31 0.91
CA ALA A 248 -13.37 0.61 0.54
C ALA A 248 -14.69 -0.13 0.29
N LEU A 249 -14.65 -1.30 -0.36
CA LEU A 249 -15.81 -2.16 -0.54
C LEU A 249 -16.36 -2.65 0.79
N GLY A 250 -15.50 -3.11 1.71
CA GLY A 250 -15.90 -3.50 3.06
C GLY A 250 -16.60 -2.36 3.80
N ILE A 251 -16.06 -1.15 3.69
CA ILE A 251 -16.63 0.07 4.28
C ILE A 251 -18.01 0.36 3.67
N TYR A 252 -18.12 0.32 2.34
CA TYR A 252 -19.38 0.53 1.64
C TYR A 252 -20.45 -0.49 2.06
N LEU A 253 -20.08 -1.78 2.14
CA LEU A 253 -20.97 -2.85 2.55
C LEU A 253 -21.39 -2.74 4.03
N ALA A 254 -20.56 -2.12 4.87
CA ALA A 254 -20.88 -1.81 6.26
C ALA A 254 -21.79 -0.56 6.43
N GLY A 255 -22.26 0.03 5.33
CA GLY A 255 -23.14 1.21 5.35
C GLY A 255 -22.41 2.55 5.26
N GLY A 256 -21.11 2.55 4.93
CA GLY A 256 -20.31 3.75 4.69
C GLY A 256 -19.49 4.21 5.90
N LEU A 257 -18.66 5.23 5.69
CA LEU A 257 -17.71 5.76 6.67
C LEU A 257 -18.36 6.19 7.98
N SER A 258 -19.54 6.81 7.92
CA SER A 258 -20.27 7.29 9.11
C SER A 258 -20.75 6.16 10.02
N LYS A 259 -21.07 4.98 9.46
CA LYS A 259 -21.57 3.82 10.21
C LYS A 259 -20.46 3.05 10.93
N ILE A 260 -19.24 3.13 10.44
CA ILE A 260 -18.07 2.47 11.03
C ILE A 260 -17.55 3.24 12.25
N GLY A 261 -17.88 4.53 12.35
CA GLY A 261 -17.65 5.36 13.52
C GLY A 261 -16.19 5.32 13.98
N ILE A 262 -15.98 4.95 15.25
CA ILE A 262 -14.66 4.94 15.90
C ILE A 262 -13.64 3.97 15.26
N PHE A 263 -14.09 2.99 14.48
CA PHE A 263 -13.19 2.06 13.80
C PHE A 263 -12.61 2.62 12.50
N ALA A 264 -13.18 3.69 11.92
CA ALA A 264 -12.72 4.24 10.65
C ALA A 264 -11.25 4.72 10.68
N PRO A 265 -10.78 5.43 11.73
CA PRO A 265 -9.35 5.76 11.86
C PRO A 265 -8.43 4.53 11.96
N LEU A 266 -8.88 3.47 12.63
CA LEU A 266 -8.10 2.22 12.77
C LEU A 266 -7.97 1.50 11.43
N ILE A 267 -9.06 1.43 10.67
CA ILE A 267 -9.07 0.85 9.32
C ILE A 267 -8.18 1.69 8.40
N GLY A 268 -8.28 3.02 8.46
CA GLY A 268 -7.40 3.93 7.72
C GLY A 268 -5.92 3.66 8.03
N ALA A 269 -5.57 3.62 9.32
CA ALA A 269 -4.21 3.31 9.78
C ALA A 269 -3.71 1.93 9.30
N GLY A 270 -4.60 0.93 9.22
CA GLY A 270 -4.28 -0.39 8.67
C GLY A 270 -4.02 -0.35 7.16
N VAL A 271 -4.83 0.37 6.40
CA VAL A 271 -4.69 0.52 4.93
C VAL A 271 -3.42 1.27 4.55
N MET A 272 -2.92 2.16 5.40
CA MET A 272 -1.62 2.83 5.20
C MET A 272 -0.46 1.83 5.07
N PHE A 273 -0.58 0.58 5.54
CA PHE A 273 0.43 -0.46 5.33
C PHE A 273 0.32 -1.19 3.98
N ALA A 274 -0.71 -0.93 3.17
CA ALA A 274 -0.90 -1.62 1.90
C ALA A 274 0.29 -1.43 0.93
N PRO A 275 0.89 -0.23 0.76
CA PRO A 275 2.07 -0.06 -0.09
C PRO A 275 3.31 -0.80 0.46
N LEU A 276 3.51 -0.83 1.77
CA LEU A 276 4.56 -1.65 2.39
C LEU A 276 4.34 -3.14 2.11
N ILE A 277 3.12 -3.65 2.29
CA ILE A 277 2.80 -5.06 2.02
C ILE A 277 3.04 -5.38 0.54
N ALA A 278 2.56 -4.54 -0.37
CA ALA A 278 2.74 -4.70 -1.81
C ALA A 278 4.24 -4.74 -2.19
N SER A 279 5.02 -3.77 -1.71
CA SER A 279 6.45 -3.71 -1.98
C SER A 279 7.20 -4.88 -1.33
N ALA A 280 6.86 -5.27 -0.10
CA ALA A 280 7.48 -6.43 0.56
C ALA A 280 7.23 -7.74 -0.19
N VAL A 281 6.02 -7.93 -0.74
CA VAL A 281 5.70 -9.08 -1.58
C VAL A 281 6.52 -9.04 -2.87
N VAL A 282 6.56 -7.92 -3.57
CA VAL A 282 7.33 -7.79 -4.82
C VAL A 282 8.84 -7.99 -4.56
N ILE A 283 9.38 -7.38 -3.50
CA ILE A 283 10.80 -7.52 -3.12
C ILE A 283 11.12 -8.98 -2.80
N LYS A 284 10.30 -9.65 -1.99
CA LYS A 284 10.57 -11.01 -1.52
C LYS A 284 10.40 -12.08 -2.59
N TYR A 285 9.42 -11.90 -3.49
CA TYR A 285 9.00 -12.96 -4.41
C TYR A 285 9.28 -12.68 -5.89
N MET A 286 9.66 -11.44 -6.26
CA MET A 286 9.91 -11.08 -7.65
C MET A 286 11.30 -10.50 -7.89
N THR A 287 11.71 -9.49 -7.10
CA THR A 287 12.98 -8.79 -7.35
C THR A 287 14.16 -9.35 -6.59
N TYR A 288 13.90 -9.99 -5.44
CA TYR A 288 14.93 -10.47 -4.52
C TYR A 288 15.94 -9.36 -4.16
N GLU A 289 15.48 -8.13 -4.06
CA GLU A 289 16.29 -7.01 -3.58
C GLU A 289 16.33 -6.98 -2.05
N ARG A 290 17.27 -6.25 -1.47
CA ARG A 290 17.30 -6.09 -0.01
C ARG A 290 16.39 -4.94 0.38
N PHE A 291 15.59 -5.15 1.43
CA PHE A 291 14.76 -4.08 2.02
C PHE A 291 15.57 -2.83 2.37
N THR A 292 16.84 -2.98 2.76
CA THR A 292 17.73 -1.87 3.12
C THR A 292 18.13 -0.99 1.95
N ASP A 293 17.96 -1.46 0.71
CA ASP A 293 18.29 -0.70 -0.50
C ASP A 293 17.21 0.39 -0.78
N PHE A 294 16.04 0.31 -0.14
CA PHE A 294 14.93 1.26 -0.31
C PHE A 294 14.88 2.39 0.73
N GLY A 295 16.06 2.89 1.15
CA GLY A 295 16.17 4.12 1.95
C GLY A 295 15.95 3.96 3.46
N LEU A 296 16.19 2.78 4.04
CA LEU A 296 16.10 2.50 5.49
C LEU A 296 17.25 3.06 6.33
N LYS A 297 17.93 4.12 5.86
CA LYS A 297 19.06 4.74 6.57
C LYS A 297 18.57 5.87 7.48
N ARG A 298 19.34 6.23 8.51
CA ARG A 298 19.08 7.45 9.28
C ARG A 298 19.43 8.69 8.45
N GLY A 299 18.50 9.64 8.34
CA GLY A 299 18.73 10.91 7.65
C GLY A 299 19.50 11.92 8.53
N LYS A 300 19.91 13.05 7.95
CA LYS A 300 20.47 14.19 8.71
C LYS A 300 19.37 14.92 9.49
N LEU A 301 19.68 15.38 10.70
CA LEU A 301 18.72 16.04 11.62
C LEU A 301 17.92 17.18 10.95
N ARG A 302 18.56 18.01 10.13
CA ARG A 302 17.89 19.13 9.43
C ARG A 302 16.66 18.72 8.61
N TYR A 303 16.65 17.51 8.04
CA TYR A 303 15.52 17.05 7.23
C TYR A 303 14.33 16.61 8.10
N TYR A 304 14.58 16.15 9.33
CA TYR A 304 13.52 15.92 10.32
C TYR A 304 12.94 17.24 10.81
N ILE A 305 13.76 18.29 10.96
CA ILE A 305 13.28 19.64 11.29
C ILE A 305 12.38 20.16 10.16
N TYR A 306 12.81 20.05 8.89
CA TYR A 306 11.96 20.43 7.75
C TYR A 306 10.66 19.62 7.71
N ALA A 307 10.71 18.32 8.00
CA ALA A 307 9.53 17.47 8.08
C ALA A 307 8.51 17.96 9.12
N LEU A 308 8.97 18.34 10.31
CA LEU A 308 8.11 18.82 11.40
C LEU A 308 7.55 20.22 11.15
N ILE A 309 8.33 21.10 10.51
CA ILE A 309 7.93 22.49 10.27
C ILE A 309 7.01 22.62 9.05
N TYR A 310 7.12 21.74 8.06
CA TYR A 310 6.33 21.77 6.82
C TYR A 310 4.80 21.97 6.99
N PRO A 311 4.09 21.20 7.83
CA PRO A 311 2.64 21.38 8.01
C PRO A 311 2.29 22.77 8.55
N PHE A 312 3.13 23.37 9.40
CA PHE A 312 2.89 24.71 9.94
C PHE A 312 3.11 25.81 8.89
N ILE A 313 4.15 25.69 8.06
CA ILE A 313 4.39 26.65 6.97
C ILE A 313 3.23 26.60 5.98
N THR A 314 2.82 25.40 5.56
CA THR A 314 1.74 25.24 4.58
C THR A 314 0.38 25.67 5.13
N LEU A 315 0.12 25.42 6.42
CA LEU A 315 -1.06 25.95 7.11
C LEU A 315 -1.05 27.49 7.14
N ALA A 316 0.07 28.10 7.56
CA ALA A 316 0.17 29.56 7.64
C ALA A 316 0.00 30.23 6.27
N LEU A 317 0.67 29.72 5.23
CA LEU A 317 0.51 30.19 3.85
C LEU A 317 -0.93 29.97 3.35
N GLY A 318 -1.53 28.83 3.65
CA GLY A 318 -2.91 28.53 3.30
C GLY A 318 -3.89 29.53 3.93
N LEU A 319 -3.72 29.86 5.22
CA LEU A 319 -4.53 30.87 5.91
C LEU A 319 -4.34 32.28 5.34
N ILE A 320 -3.14 32.62 4.87
CA ILE A 320 -2.90 33.87 4.12
C ILE A 320 -3.76 33.88 2.85
N PHE A 321 -3.79 32.79 2.08
CA PHE A 321 -4.63 32.71 0.89
C PHE A 321 -6.13 32.72 1.22
N VAL A 322 -6.56 32.05 2.30
CA VAL A 322 -7.94 32.13 2.80
C VAL A 322 -8.32 33.59 3.07
N SER A 323 -7.45 34.35 3.71
CA SER A 323 -7.66 35.78 4.01
C SER A 323 -7.70 36.65 2.74
N ILE A 324 -6.77 36.44 1.81
CA ILE A 324 -6.70 37.19 0.55
C ILE A 324 -7.96 36.98 -0.30
N PHE A 325 -8.39 35.73 -0.46
CA PHE A 325 -9.53 35.36 -1.30
C PHE A 325 -10.87 35.37 -0.55
N LYS A 326 -10.85 35.59 0.77
CA LYS A 326 -12.02 35.60 1.66
C LYS A 326 -12.87 34.33 1.51
N THR A 327 -12.21 33.17 1.44
CA THR A 327 -12.88 31.88 1.19
C THR A 327 -13.48 31.27 2.46
N ALA A 328 -13.03 31.70 3.63
CA ALA A 328 -13.53 31.29 4.94
C ALA A 328 -13.22 32.35 6.00
N ASP A 329 -14.00 32.39 7.06
CA ASP A 329 -13.71 33.22 8.24
C ASP A 329 -12.64 32.56 9.12
N ILE A 330 -11.71 33.36 9.64
CA ILE A 330 -10.57 32.88 10.43
C ILE A 330 -10.82 33.13 11.92
N HIS A 331 -10.92 32.07 12.70
CA HIS A 331 -11.27 32.05 14.11
C HIS A 331 -10.16 31.43 14.98
N PHE A 332 -9.09 32.18 15.24
CA PHE A 332 -8.01 31.74 16.16
C PHE A 332 -8.50 31.47 17.60
N SER A 333 -9.64 32.03 17.99
CA SER A 333 -10.30 31.74 19.27
C SER A 333 -10.66 30.27 19.44
N ASN A 334 -10.96 29.56 18.35
CA ASN A 334 -11.34 28.14 18.39
C ASN A 334 -10.19 27.24 18.90
N ILE A 335 -8.94 27.67 18.69
CA ILE A 335 -7.80 26.97 19.28
C ILE A 335 -7.72 27.26 20.78
N LYS A 336 -7.98 28.52 21.20
CA LYS A 336 -7.94 28.90 22.61
C LYS A 336 -8.98 28.14 23.44
N THR A 337 -10.14 27.85 22.85
CA THR A 337 -11.20 27.06 23.49
C THR A 337 -10.88 25.57 23.62
N MET A 338 -9.86 25.04 22.93
CA MET A 338 -9.43 23.64 23.10
C MET A 338 -8.81 23.38 24.49
N GLY A 339 -8.44 24.43 25.23
CA GLY A 339 -7.81 24.31 26.54
C GLY A 339 -6.36 23.84 26.43
N TRP A 340 -5.41 24.76 26.62
CA TRP A 340 -3.97 24.47 26.60
C TRP A 340 -3.52 23.76 27.89
N SER A 341 -3.98 22.53 28.09
CA SER A 341 -3.45 21.68 29.15
C SER A 341 -2.07 21.13 28.78
N LEU A 342 -1.23 20.85 29.78
CA LEU A 342 0.06 20.17 29.58
C LEU A 342 -0.12 18.85 28.81
N THR A 343 -1.22 18.14 29.06
CA THR A 343 -1.60 16.91 28.36
C THR A 343 -1.85 17.16 26.86
N MET A 344 -2.59 18.22 26.51
CA MET A 344 -2.86 18.56 25.11
C MET A 344 -1.57 18.93 24.36
N VAL A 345 -0.73 19.76 24.97
CA VAL A 345 0.57 20.14 24.40
C VAL A 345 1.46 18.91 24.19
N SER A 346 1.48 18.01 25.18
CA SER A 346 2.24 16.75 25.09
C SER A 346 1.72 15.85 23.97
N LEU A 347 0.40 15.73 23.79
CA LEU A 347 -0.21 14.98 22.70
C LEU A 347 0.09 15.60 21.33
N MET A 348 0.07 16.93 21.21
CA MET A 348 0.42 17.63 19.96
C MET A 348 1.88 17.41 19.57
N ILE A 349 2.79 17.37 20.55
CA ILE A 349 4.20 17.06 20.30
C ILE A 349 4.36 15.59 19.93
N ALA A 350 3.65 14.68 20.60
CA ALA A 350 3.79 13.25 20.39
C ALA A 350 3.11 12.75 19.10
N ALA A 351 2.03 13.39 18.64
CA ALA A 351 1.20 12.92 17.53
C ALA A 351 1.96 12.64 16.23
N PRO A 352 2.87 13.51 15.74
CA PRO A 352 3.69 13.18 14.56
C PRO A 352 4.55 11.92 14.72
N PHE A 353 5.06 11.68 15.93
CA PHE A 353 5.92 10.53 16.23
C PHE A 353 5.13 9.24 16.44
N PHE A 354 3.83 9.31 16.70
CA PHE A 354 2.95 8.16 16.59
C PHE A 354 2.54 7.93 15.13
N ASN A 355 2.15 8.99 14.42
CA ASN A 355 1.70 8.88 13.03
C ASN A 355 2.80 8.44 12.06
N ILE A 356 4.08 8.67 12.37
CA ILE A 356 5.21 8.16 11.57
C ILE A 356 5.14 6.63 11.41
N ILE A 357 4.59 5.89 12.36
CA ILE A 357 4.50 4.42 12.31
C ILE A 357 3.60 3.99 11.15
N PHE A 358 2.45 4.65 11.01
CA PHE A 358 1.50 4.36 9.93
C PHE A 358 1.98 4.95 8.60
N ALA A 359 2.46 6.20 8.63
CA ALA A 359 3.01 6.86 7.45
C ALA A 359 4.22 6.11 6.87
N PHE A 360 5.01 5.41 7.69
CA PHE A 360 6.08 4.54 7.21
C PHE A 360 5.56 3.45 6.26
N GLY A 361 4.37 2.90 6.51
CA GLY A 361 3.74 1.91 5.63
C GLY A 361 3.55 2.43 4.22
N GLU A 362 3.11 3.67 4.08
CA GLU A 362 2.93 4.33 2.78
C GLU A 362 4.28 4.75 2.21
N GLU A 363 5.10 5.45 2.98
CA GLU A 363 6.36 6.02 2.50
C GLU A 363 7.39 4.95 2.09
N PHE A 364 7.39 3.77 2.71
CA PHE A 364 8.21 2.67 2.25
C PHE A 364 7.81 2.22 0.84
N GLY A 365 6.50 2.11 0.56
CA GLY A 365 6.02 1.76 -0.78
C GLY A 365 6.23 2.88 -1.80
N TRP A 366 5.88 4.12 -1.46
CA TRP A 366 5.92 5.26 -2.39
C TRP A 366 7.33 5.84 -2.60
N ARG A 367 8.04 6.19 -1.52
CA ARG A 367 9.36 6.87 -1.55
C ARG A 367 10.52 5.87 -1.47
N GLY A 368 10.28 4.72 -0.86
CA GLY A 368 11.23 3.60 -0.86
C GLY A 368 11.20 2.88 -2.20
N PHE A 369 10.17 2.07 -2.44
CA PHE A 369 10.09 1.17 -3.58
C PHE A 369 9.76 1.87 -4.91
N LEU A 370 8.61 2.53 -5.02
CA LEU A 370 8.12 3.07 -6.30
C LEU A 370 9.03 4.19 -6.84
N GLN A 371 9.45 5.13 -5.97
CA GLN A 371 10.34 6.21 -6.37
C GLN A 371 11.69 5.71 -6.88
N GLU A 372 12.30 4.73 -6.20
CA GLU A 372 13.56 4.13 -6.62
C GLU A 372 13.45 3.50 -8.01
N LYS A 373 12.34 2.82 -8.30
CA LYS A 373 12.10 2.19 -9.61
C LYS A 373 11.83 3.21 -10.72
N LEU A 374 11.02 4.23 -10.44
CA LEU A 374 10.65 5.23 -11.44
C LEU A 374 11.77 6.21 -11.78
N THR A 375 12.58 6.61 -10.80
CA THR A 375 13.68 7.56 -11.02
C THR A 375 14.86 6.96 -11.79
N LYS A 376 15.01 5.63 -11.82
CA LYS A 376 15.99 4.94 -12.67
C LYS A 376 15.59 4.94 -14.15
N ARG A 377 14.29 4.93 -14.42
CA ARG A 377 13.75 4.76 -15.77
C ARG A 377 13.32 6.06 -16.43
N TYR A 378 12.88 7.04 -15.63
CA TYR A 378 12.31 8.28 -16.14
C TYR A 378 13.07 9.49 -15.60
N PRO A 379 13.13 10.60 -16.37
CA PRO A 379 13.61 11.88 -15.88
C PRO A 379 12.93 12.27 -14.57
N LEU A 380 13.69 12.84 -13.64
CA LEU A 380 13.24 13.13 -12.29
C LEU A 380 11.86 13.83 -12.22
N PRO A 381 11.57 14.90 -12.99
CA PRO A 381 10.25 15.54 -12.93
C PRO A 381 9.09 14.61 -13.31
N ILE A 382 9.29 13.75 -14.32
CA ILE A 382 8.29 12.79 -14.78
C ILE A 382 8.07 11.72 -13.72
N ALA A 383 9.15 11.21 -13.11
CA ALA A 383 9.06 10.26 -12.02
C ALA A 383 8.27 10.83 -10.83
N LEU A 384 8.61 12.05 -10.37
CA LEU A 384 7.94 12.66 -9.22
C LEU A 384 6.45 12.93 -9.48
N LEU A 385 6.10 13.43 -10.67
CA LEU A 385 4.71 13.62 -11.08
C LEU A 385 3.95 12.29 -11.07
N THR A 386 4.54 11.25 -11.65
CA THR A 386 3.92 9.91 -11.75
C THR A 386 3.65 9.31 -10.38
N ILE A 387 4.60 9.42 -9.44
CA ILE A 387 4.43 8.95 -8.05
C ILE A 387 3.24 9.66 -7.40
N GLY A 388 3.17 10.99 -7.54
CA GLY A 388 2.09 11.80 -7.00
C GLY A 388 0.73 11.43 -7.55
N LEU A 389 0.62 11.19 -8.87
CA LEU A 389 -0.61 10.75 -9.51
C LEU A 389 -1.05 9.36 -9.01
N ILE A 390 -0.12 8.39 -8.98
CA ILE A 390 -0.40 7.04 -8.47
C ILE A 390 -0.85 7.09 -7.01
N TRP A 391 -0.21 7.92 -6.19
CA TRP A 391 -0.60 8.07 -4.79
C TRP A 391 -1.95 8.76 -4.64
N GLY A 392 -2.23 9.81 -5.40
CA GLY A 392 -3.51 10.52 -5.40
C GLY A 392 -4.69 9.64 -5.79
N PHE A 393 -4.58 8.92 -6.91
CA PHE A 393 -5.63 8.00 -7.35
C PHE A 393 -5.81 6.79 -6.44
N TRP A 394 -4.78 6.42 -5.68
CA TRP A 394 -4.90 5.35 -4.69
C TRP A 394 -5.91 5.72 -3.60
N HIS A 395 -6.09 7.00 -3.27
CA HIS A 395 -7.10 7.45 -2.31
C HIS A 395 -8.53 7.51 -2.87
N ALA A 396 -8.69 7.43 -4.20
CA ALA A 396 -9.99 7.66 -4.84
C ALA A 396 -11.13 6.78 -4.29
N PRO A 397 -10.95 5.46 -4.03
CA PRO A 397 -12.03 4.63 -3.50
C PRO A 397 -12.58 5.12 -2.16
N LEU A 398 -11.75 5.65 -1.25
CA LEU A 398 -12.21 6.19 0.03
C LEU A 398 -12.77 7.60 -0.10
N ILE A 399 -12.18 8.44 -0.95
CA ILE A 399 -12.69 9.80 -1.19
C ILE A 399 -14.10 9.74 -1.77
N LEU A 400 -14.35 8.81 -2.70
CA LEU A 400 -15.69 8.59 -3.25
C LEU A 400 -16.72 8.13 -2.22
N LEU A 401 -16.29 7.60 -1.07
CA LEU A 401 -17.14 7.25 0.07
C LEU A 401 -17.29 8.41 1.07
N GLY A 402 -16.68 9.57 0.80
CA GLY A 402 -16.76 10.78 1.61
C GLY A 402 -15.56 11.01 2.52
N TYR A 403 -14.45 10.29 2.34
CA TYR A 403 -13.21 10.59 3.06
C TYR A 403 -12.65 11.95 2.60
N ASN A 404 -12.43 12.87 3.56
CA ASN A 404 -11.96 14.24 3.37
C ASN A 404 -12.88 15.19 2.57
N TYR A 405 -13.67 14.68 1.62
CA TYR A 405 -14.60 15.44 0.78
C TYR A 405 -16.01 14.83 0.81
N PRO A 406 -16.70 14.87 1.96
CA PRO A 406 -18.02 14.26 2.10
C PRO A 406 -19.07 14.94 1.22
N HIS A 407 -18.95 16.24 0.94
CA HIS A 407 -19.92 16.97 0.12
C HIS A 407 -19.53 16.97 -1.37
N HIS A 408 -18.23 16.88 -1.68
CA HIS A 408 -17.70 16.97 -3.04
C HIS A 408 -16.82 15.79 -3.46
N PRO A 409 -17.26 14.54 -3.39
CA PRO A 409 -16.40 13.37 -3.55
C PRO A 409 -15.68 13.29 -4.90
N VAL A 410 -16.35 13.65 -6.01
CA VAL A 410 -15.76 13.59 -7.35
C VAL A 410 -14.66 14.64 -7.54
N ILE A 411 -14.96 15.90 -7.18
CA ILE A 411 -13.99 17.00 -7.22
C ILE A 411 -12.86 16.74 -6.21
N GLY A 412 -13.19 16.15 -5.07
CA GLY A 412 -12.27 15.74 -4.03
C GLY A 412 -11.18 14.81 -4.53
N VAL A 413 -11.49 13.84 -5.40
CA VAL A 413 -10.47 12.96 -6.01
C VAL A 413 -9.44 13.78 -6.79
N PHE A 414 -9.90 14.75 -7.58
CA PHE A 414 -9.02 15.61 -8.36
C PHE A 414 -8.16 16.48 -7.44
N LEU A 415 -8.78 17.17 -6.48
CA LEU A 415 -8.08 18.11 -5.60
C LEU A 415 -7.09 17.39 -4.67
N PHE A 416 -7.47 16.22 -4.16
CA PHE A 416 -6.57 15.37 -3.37
C PHE A 416 -5.43 14.79 -4.21
N THR A 417 -5.66 14.52 -5.50
CA THR A 417 -4.57 14.11 -6.40
C THR A 417 -3.58 15.25 -6.63
N VAL A 418 -4.06 16.48 -6.81
CA VAL A 418 -3.19 17.68 -6.87
C VAL A 418 -2.39 17.83 -5.58
N PHE A 419 -3.04 17.68 -4.41
CA PHE A 419 -2.36 17.65 -3.12
C PHE A 419 -1.26 16.57 -3.06
N CYS A 420 -1.59 15.32 -3.42
CA CYS A 420 -0.64 14.21 -3.43
C CYS A 420 0.54 14.42 -4.39
N VAL A 421 0.35 15.15 -5.50
CA VAL A 421 1.45 15.55 -6.38
C VAL A 421 2.34 16.59 -5.71
N LEU A 422 1.76 17.67 -5.18
CA LEU A 422 2.52 18.79 -4.62
C LEU A 422 3.25 18.39 -3.32
N PHE A 423 2.53 17.77 -2.38
CA PHE A 423 3.12 17.19 -1.17
C PHE A 423 4.03 16.00 -1.53
N GLY A 424 3.64 15.24 -2.55
CA GLY A 424 4.42 14.23 -3.27
C GLY A 424 5.87 14.63 -3.48
N ILE A 425 6.03 15.74 -4.20
CA ILE A 425 7.32 16.31 -4.58
C ILE A 425 8.13 16.74 -3.36
N PHE A 426 7.50 17.32 -2.32
CA PHE A 426 8.19 17.67 -1.09
C PHE A 426 8.75 16.44 -0.36
N LEU A 427 7.96 15.38 -0.23
CA LEU A 427 8.40 14.12 0.37
C LEU A 427 9.50 13.46 -0.47
N SER A 428 9.39 13.48 -1.80
CA SER A 428 10.45 13.01 -2.68
C SER A 428 11.73 13.83 -2.59
N TRP A 429 11.63 15.14 -2.39
CA TRP A 429 12.78 16.02 -2.10
C TRP A 429 13.47 15.61 -0.79
N LEU A 430 12.70 15.36 0.28
CA LEU A 430 13.25 14.83 1.54
C LEU A 430 13.97 13.50 1.29
N ARG A 431 13.36 12.58 0.55
CA ARG A 431 13.95 11.27 0.21
C ARG A 431 15.28 11.40 -0.52
N ILE A 432 15.35 12.27 -1.54
CA ILE A 432 16.55 12.49 -2.36
C ILE A 432 17.65 13.15 -1.52
N ARG A 433 17.31 14.18 -0.75
CA ARG A 433 18.28 14.99 -0.01
C ARG A 433 18.81 14.31 1.26
N SER A 434 18.03 13.41 1.85
CA SER A 434 18.39 12.71 3.09
C SER A 434 18.88 11.28 2.87
N ASP A 435 18.70 10.72 1.68
CA ASP A 435 18.82 9.28 1.38
C ASP A 435 18.06 8.37 2.38
N SER A 436 16.93 8.86 2.89
CA SER A 436 16.19 8.24 3.98
C SER A 436 14.68 8.40 3.80
N ILE A 437 13.92 7.35 4.12
CA ILE A 437 12.46 7.41 4.16
C ILE A 437 11.92 7.93 5.50
N PHE A 438 12.71 7.94 6.57
CA PHE A 438 12.23 8.36 7.90
C PHE A 438 11.83 9.85 7.97
N PRO A 439 12.58 10.80 7.37
CA PRO A 439 12.09 12.18 7.26
C PRO A 439 10.79 12.30 6.46
N CYS A 440 10.62 11.46 5.43
CA CYS A 440 9.39 11.44 4.63
C CYS A 440 8.21 10.95 5.46
N ALA A 441 8.39 9.83 6.17
CA ALA A 441 7.37 9.27 7.05
C ALA A 441 7.04 10.25 8.19
N LEU A 442 8.02 10.98 8.74
CA LEU A 442 7.77 11.98 9.76
C LEU A 442 6.98 13.17 9.20
N ALA A 443 7.30 13.64 8.00
CA ALA A 443 6.58 14.76 7.37
C ALA A 443 5.13 14.39 7.06
N HIS A 444 4.91 13.20 6.52
CA HIS A 444 3.57 12.66 6.28
C HIS A 444 2.82 12.44 7.61
N GLY A 445 3.47 11.85 8.62
CA GLY A 445 2.88 11.68 9.94
C GLY A 445 2.52 13.01 10.62
N ALA A 446 3.38 14.02 10.49
CA ALA A 446 3.16 15.38 11.00
C ALA A 446 2.00 16.06 10.25
N PHE A 447 1.91 15.89 8.94
CA PHE A 447 0.76 16.37 8.17
C PHE A 447 -0.54 15.76 8.69
N ASN A 448 -0.60 14.44 8.84
CA ASN A 448 -1.80 13.76 9.35
C ASN A 448 -2.14 14.17 10.79
N ALA A 449 -1.13 14.45 11.61
CA ALA A 449 -1.31 14.90 13.00
C ALA A 449 -1.93 16.30 13.07
N TYR A 450 -1.55 17.18 12.14
CA TYR A 450 -1.89 18.60 12.21
C TYR A 450 -2.94 19.05 11.20
N ALA A 451 -3.36 18.19 10.28
CA ALA A 451 -4.34 18.52 9.25
C ALA A 451 -5.64 19.10 9.83
N GLY A 452 -6.13 18.55 10.95
CA GLY A 452 -7.35 19.02 11.61
C GLY A 452 -7.31 20.46 12.13
N PHE A 453 -6.11 21.03 12.39
CA PHE A 453 -6.01 22.42 12.86
C PHE A 453 -6.47 23.43 11.82
N GLY A 454 -6.31 23.12 10.53
CA GLY A 454 -6.81 24.00 9.47
C GLY A 454 -8.31 24.24 9.58
N LEU A 455 -9.08 23.16 9.70
CA LEU A 455 -10.53 23.21 9.80
C LEU A 455 -11.01 23.86 11.11
N LEU A 456 -10.26 23.72 12.20
CA LEU A 456 -10.57 24.39 13.47
C LEU A 456 -10.39 25.91 13.38
N ILE A 457 -9.34 26.35 12.70
CA ILE A 457 -9.03 27.78 12.56
C ILE A 457 -9.93 28.45 11.52
N ALA A 458 -10.18 27.79 10.39
CA ALA A 458 -10.95 28.34 9.28
C ALA A 458 -12.09 27.38 8.90
N PRO A 459 -13.10 27.20 9.76
CA PRO A 459 -14.20 26.28 9.49
C PRO A 459 -14.99 26.74 8.26
N ALA A 460 -14.99 25.92 7.20
CA ALA A 460 -15.78 26.13 5.99
C ALA A 460 -15.93 24.80 5.24
N ASP A 461 -16.61 24.85 4.09
CA ASP A 461 -16.63 23.76 3.11
C ASP A 461 -15.20 23.31 2.74
N GLU A 462 -15.01 22.00 2.61
CA GLU A 462 -13.70 21.38 2.39
C GLU A 462 -12.93 21.91 1.17
N LEU A 463 -13.62 22.44 0.16
CA LEU A 463 -13.00 23.01 -1.04
C LEU A 463 -12.39 24.39 -0.77
N PHE A 464 -12.90 25.12 0.22
CA PHE A 464 -12.59 26.54 0.44
C PHE A 464 -11.75 26.80 1.71
N THR A 465 -11.38 25.74 2.41
CA THR A 465 -10.57 25.80 3.63
C THR A 465 -9.18 25.14 3.49
N VAL A 466 -8.40 25.19 4.56
CA VAL A 466 -7.15 24.48 4.77
C VAL A 466 -7.43 23.18 5.57
N PRO A 467 -6.66 22.11 5.38
CA PRO A 467 -5.38 22.05 4.66
C PRO A 467 -5.47 21.47 3.24
N ILE A 468 -6.64 21.06 2.76
CA ILE A 468 -6.74 20.34 1.48
C ILE A 468 -7.67 21.02 0.45
N GLY A 469 -8.23 22.19 0.75
CA GLY A 469 -8.99 22.99 -0.22
C GLY A 469 -8.10 23.79 -1.18
N PHE A 470 -8.73 24.53 -2.09
CA PHE A 470 -8.06 25.37 -3.10
C PHE A 470 -7.05 26.37 -2.50
N PRO A 471 -7.33 27.08 -1.39
CA PRO A 471 -6.34 28.00 -0.80
C PRO A 471 -5.06 27.28 -0.35
N ALA A 472 -5.19 26.06 0.15
CA ALA A 472 -4.03 25.26 0.57
C ALA A 472 -3.21 24.77 -0.63
N MET A 473 -3.84 24.48 -1.78
CA MET A 473 -3.11 24.10 -3.01
C MET A 473 -2.11 25.18 -3.43
N LEU A 474 -2.48 26.45 -3.33
CA LEU A 474 -1.57 27.56 -3.61
C LEU A 474 -0.37 27.58 -2.66
N ALA A 475 -0.60 27.31 -1.37
CA ALA A 475 0.48 27.17 -0.39
C ALA A 475 1.43 26.01 -0.76
N TYR A 476 0.89 24.86 -1.16
CA TYR A 476 1.70 23.73 -1.60
C TYR A 476 2.49 24.04 -2.87
N VAL A 477 1.90 24.74 -3.85
CA VAL A 477 2.61 25.18 -5.07
C VAL A 477 3.83 26.02 -4.72
N VAL A 478 3.70 26.98 -3.80
CA VAL A 478 4.84 27.81 -3.35
C VAL A 478 5.98 26.93 -2.83
N ILE A 479 5.68 25.98 -1.94
CA ILE A 479 6.71 25.08 -1.39
C ILE A 479 7.29 24.14 -2.46
N THR A 480 6.44 23.60 -3.35
CA THR A 480 6.85 22.76 -4.47
C THR A 480 7.83 23.50 -5.38
N VAL A 481 7.58 24.77 -5.72
CA VAL A 481 8.49 25.59 -6.52
C VAL A 481 9.84 25.74 -5.81
N LEU A 482 9.85 26.04 -4.50
CA LEU A 482 11.08 26.19 -3.72
C LEU A 482 11.92 24.90 -3.69
N VAL A 483 11.29 23.74 -3.47
CA VAL A 483 12.03 22.46 -3.48
C VAL A 483 12.49 22.07 -4.88
N CYS A 484 11.70 22.35 -5.93
CA CYS A 484 12.10 22.13 -7.32
C CYS A 484 13.31 22.98 -7.70
N LEU A 485 13.35 24.27 -7.30
CA LEU A 485 14.52 25.13 -7.48
C LEU A 485 15.74 24.55 -6.76
N ASN A 486 15.55 24.02 -5.56
CA ASN A 486 16.61 23.35 -4.82
C ASN A 486 17.11 22.07 -5.53
N LEU A 487 16.28 21.36 -6.28
CA LEU A 487 16.67 20.15 -7.03
C LEU A 487 17.46 20.44 -8.32
N ARG A 488 17.38 21.65 -8.88
CA ARG A 488 18.03 22.02 -10.16
C ARG A 488 19.57 21.88 -10.18
N GLY A 489 20.20 21.66 -9.02
CA GLY A 489 21.65 21.40 -8.91
C GLY A 489 22.05 19.93 -8.74
N CYS A 490 21.10 19.00 -8.72
CA CYS A 490 21.38 17.56 -8.67
C CYS A 490 21.36 17.02 -10.11
N LYS A 491 22.56 16.72 -10.65
CA LYS A 491 22.73 16.00 -11.92
C LYS A 491 22.46 14.52 -11.75
#